data_AF-A0A1H7RYS3-F1
#
_entry.id   AF-A0A1H7RYS3-F1
#
_cell.length_a   1.000
_cell.length_b   1.000
_cell.length_c   1.000
_cell.angle_alpha   90.00
_cell.angle_beta   90.00
_cell.angle_gamma   90.00
#
_symmetry.space_group_name_H-M   'P 1'
#
loop_
_entity.id
_entity.type
_entity.pdbx_description
1 polymer ?
#
loop_
_entity_poly.entity_id
_entity_poly.type
_entity_poly.pdbx_seq_one_letter_code
_entity_poly.pdbx_strand_id
1 'polypeptide(L)'
;MTHRFRIDGSSQLVPEDRQGPSPLAGRAGVYVLMPTAPDLLLFSRTPAHGGSAPAPRVVLAGDASGFPLSDLIAFLSQARWSGILRVRTPGGERSITLREGEVRGASSDDPADRLGEVLIRLGYVKRPQLEEVLREQPPSKVGRALVEKGYLQAHDLFKCVTHQVSEIFHSLVLCREGSFFLIDHPLEDKSTHSIQLSTQSLLMDSIRKIDEMAHFRKRIPHGRLYVGKKRPSDGKLEEDEDRVLALLNGQRTLLELGHTAKLSEFDVTKVVFRLLEGGFALLSEKPLVASPELELSPPTPAWPIPAVRPEGVDHREVVRVFNRIFREIRDEVARQGMDGEFIASANAALSGQALSSSPVLAGLDLTAEGTFSEQRLIEAFERHRTSLGSEPLASFTQALSDVMFFLLFQAGDLLEARSDEDLARRVKELRSTLKIP
;
A
#
# COMPACT_ATOMS: atom_id res chain seq x y z
N MET A 1 -20.93 -17.98 10.62
CA MET A 1 -22.11 -18.61 10.00
C MET A 1 -23.24 -17.60 9.99
N THR A 2 -23.93 -17.43 8.86
CA THR A 2 -25.05 -16.50 8.74
C THR A 2 -26.33 -17.29 8.99
N HIS A 3 -27.02 -17.02 10.09
CA HIS A 3 -28.28 -17.70 10.38
C HIS A 3 -29.41 -17.10 9.53
N ARG A 4 -30.09 -17.95 8.78
CA ARG A 4 -31.20 -17.54 7.90
C ARG A 4 -32.54 -17.90 8.51
N PHE A 5 -33.50 -17.02 8.31
CA PHE A 5 -34.87 -17.18 8.75
C PHE A 5 -35.79 -16.87 7.58
N ARG A 6 -36.84 -17.67 7.43
CA ARG A 6 -37.95 -17.38 6.53
C ARG A 6 -39.17 -16.99 7.35
N ILE A 7 -39.97 -16.07 6.82
CA ILE A 7 -41.33 -15.85 7.30
C ILE A 7 -42.21 -16.82 6.52
N ASP A 8 -42.86 -17.75 7.21
CA ASP A 8 -43.75 -18.71 6.55
C ASP A 8 -45.13 -18.09 6.23
N GLY A 9 -45.99 -18.87 5.56
CA GLY A 9 -47.35 -18.41 5.21
C GLY A 9 -48.27 -18.17 6.42
N SER A 10 -47.82 -18.49 7.64
CA SER A 10 -48.51 -18.17 8.90
C SER A 10 -47.87 -16.98 9.63
N SER A 11 -47.01 -16.22 8.96
CA SER A 11 -46.28 -15.07 9.49
C SER A 11 -45.35 -15.41 10.68
N GLN A 12 -44.88 -16.65 10.77
CA GLN A 12 -43.95 -17.08 11.80
C GLN A 12 -42.50 -17.00 11.30
N LEU A 13 -41.60 -16.55 12.16
CA LEU A 13 -40.16 -16.53 11.89
C LEU A 13 -39.58 -17.93 12.12
N VAL A 14 -39.27 -18.66 11.05
CA VAL A 14 -38.80 -20.05 11.09
C VAL A 14 -37.33 -20.11 10.65
N PRO A 15 -36.42 -20.72 11.43
CA PRO A 15 -35.03 -20.89 11.00
C PRO A 15 -34.97 -21.82 9.77
N GLU A 16 -34.19 -21.45 8.77
CA GLU A 16 -33.95 -22.31 7.59
C GLU A 16 -33.04 -23.50 7.95
N ASP A 17 -32.04 -23.26 8.79
CA ASP A 17 -31.10 -24.29 9.25
C ASP A 17 -31.40 -24.69 10.70
N ARG A 18 -31.74 -25.97 10.92
CA ARG A 18 -32.05 -26.53 12.26
C ARG A 18 -30.85 -27.11 13.01
N GLN A 19 -29.65 -27.02 12.46
CA GLN A 19 -28.44 -27.58 13.09
C GLN A 19 -27.71 -26.50 13.92
N GLY A 20 -27.76 -26.63 15.24
CA GLY A 20 -27.03 -25.78 16.20
C GLY A 20 -27.92 -25.06 17.22
N PRO A 21 -27.33 -24.40 18.23
CA PRO A 21 -28.08 -23.56 19.17
C PRO A 21 -28.79 -22.42 18.42
N SER A 22 -30.05 -22.15 18.80
CA SER A 22 -30.85 -21.09 18.18
C SER A 22 -30.11 -19.74 18.27
N PRO A 23 -29.95 -18.99 17.17
CA PRO A 23 -29.30 -17.67 17.18
C PRO A 23 -30.14 -16.61 17.91
N LEU A 24 -31.37 -16.96 18.31
CA LEU A 24 -32.23 -16.17 19.18
C LEU A 24 -32.01 -16.49 20.67
N ALA A 25 -31.10 -17.39 21.03
CA ALA A 25 -30.72 -17.63 22.42
C ALA A 25 -30.28 -16.33 23.11
N GLY A 26 -30.81 -16.05 24.30
CA GLY A 26 -30.59 -14.80 25.03
C GLY A 26 -31.40 -13.59 24.53
N ARG A 27 -32.13 -13.74 23.41
CA ARG A 27 -33.01 -12.71 22.83
C ARG A 27 -34.49 -12.94 23.14
N ALA A 28 -34.81 -13.70 24.19
CA ALA A 28 -36.20 -13.96 24.58
C ALA A 28 -36.89 -12.69 25.11
N GLY A 29 -38.08 -12.35 24.63
CA GLY A 29 -38.82 -11.18 25.09
C GLY A 29 -39.86 -10.71 24.08
N VAL A 30 -40.54 -9.61 24.39
CA VAL A 30 -41.51 -8.98 23.48
C VAL A 30 -40.77 -7.97 22.60
N TYR A 31 -41.05 -8.03 21.30
CA TYR A 31 -40.52 -7.09 20.32
C TYR A 31 -41.68 -6.40 19.60
N VAL A 32 -41.52 -5.10 19.34
CA VAL A 32 -42.42 -4.34 18.46
C VAL A 32 -41.74 -4.23 17.11
N LEU A 33 -42.46 -4.59 16.05
CA LEU A 33 -42.05 -4.33 14.68
C LEU A 33 -42.17 -2.83 14.43
N MET A 34 -41.06 -2.18 14.10
CA MET A 34 -41.03 -0.78 13.73
C MET A 34 -41.60 -0.59 12.32
N PRO A 35 -42.27 0.53 12.02
CA PRO A 35 -42.68 0.85 10.66
C PRO A 35 -41.45 0.93 9.77
N THR A 36 -41.35 0.00 8.83
CA THR A 36 -40.18 -0.22 7.98
C THR A 36 -40.61 -0.51 6.54
N ALA A 37 -39.67 -0.41 5.59
CA ALA A 37 -39.89 -0.78 4.20
C ALA A 37 -39.80 -2.31 4.01
N PRO A 38 -40.32 -2.88 2.90
CA PRO A 38 -40.41 -4.34 2.70
C PRO A 38 -39.09 -5.11 2.73
N ASP A 39 -37.98 -4.41 2.57
CA ASP A 39 -36.60 -4.89 2.50
C ASP A 39 -35.88 -4.97 3.86
N LEU A 40 -36.42 -4.34 4.91
CA LEU A 40 -35.79 -4.32 6.24
C LEU A 40 -36.80 -4.56 7.35
N LEU A 41 -36.66 -5.65 8.11
CA LEU A 41 -37.43 -5.85 9.33
C LEU A 41 -36.66 -5.38 10.55
N LEU A 42 -37.17 -4.34 11.22
CA LEU A 42 -36.59 -3.82 12.47
C LEU A 42 -37.49 -4.13 13.66
N PHE A 43 -37.03 -5.01 14.53
CA PHE A 43 -37.70 -5.35 15.78
C PHE A 43 -37.02 -4.66 16.95
N SER A 44 -37.76 -3.85 17.71
CA SER A 44 -37.28 -3.21 18.93
C SER A 44 -37.86 -3.91 20.17
N ARG A 45 -37.01 -4.27 21.13
CA ARG A 45 -37.46 -4.95 22.36
C ARG A 45 -38.30 -3.98 23.21
N THR A 46 -39.41 -4.48 23.76
CA THR A 46 -40.33 -3.70 24.60
C THR A 46 -40.31 -4.16 26.06
N PRO A 47 -40.37 -3.25 27.06
CA PRO A 47 -40.37 -1.79 26.90
C PRO A 47 -39.10 -1.32 26.21
N ALA A 48 -39.18 -0.23 25.43
CA ALA A 48 -37.99 0.42 24.91
C ALA A 48 -37.18 0.82 26.16
N HIS A 49 -36.08 0.13 26.41
CA HIS A 49 -35.17 0.50 27.48
C HIS A 49 -34.43 1.74 26.96
N GLY A 50 -35.10 2.88 27.00
CA GLY A 50 -34.49 4.18 26.74
C GLY A 50 -33.43 4.41 27.82
N GLY A 51 -32.17 4.53 27.41
CA GLY A 51 -31.03 4.50 28.33
C GLY A 51 -30.26 3.19 28.25
N SER A 52 -28.93 3.30 28.40
CA SER A 52 -27.86 2.30 28.24
C SER A 52 -28.29 0.82 28.26
N ALA A 53 -28.80 0.30 27.13
CA ALA A 53 -28.70 -1.14 26.88
C ALA A 53 -27.22 -1.53 27.02
N PRO A 54 -26.89 -2.60 27.76
CA PRO A 54 -25.50 -2.96 27.98
C PRO A 54 -24.82 -3.21 26.63
N ALA A 55 -23.66 -2.60 26.44
CA ALA A 55 -22.87 -2.84 25.24
C ALA A 55 -22.38 -4.30 25.21
N PRO A 56 -22.23 -4.93 24.02
CA PRO A 56 -22.39 -4.34 22.68
C PRO A 56 -23.85 -4.11 22.28
N ARG A 57 -24.14 -2.96 21.67
CA ARG A 57 -25.47 -2.65 21.10
C ARG A 57 -25.35 -1.97 19.75
N VAL A 58 -26.30 -2.24 18.85
CA VAL A 58 -26.40 -1.54 17.57
C VAL A 58 -27.06 -0.18 17.81
N VAL A 59 -26.40 0.90 17.39
CA VAL A 59 -26.87 2.29 17.56
C VAL A 59 -27.31 2.94 16.24
N LEU A 60 -26.82 2.43 15.11
CA LEU A 60 -27.23 2.85 13.77
C LEU A 60 -27.17 1.62 12.85
N ALA A 61 -28.14 1.48 11.96
CA ALA A 61 -28.11 0.50 10.88
C ALA A 61 -28.67 1.14 9.61
N GLY A 62 -28.16 0.74 8.44
CA GLY A 62 -28.62 1.28 7.16
C GLY A 62 -28.06 0.53 5.96
N ASP A 63 -28.47 0.98 4.79
CA ASP A 63 -28.05 0.42 3.49
C ASP A 63 -26.87 1.21 2.90
N ALA A 64 -25.81 0.50 2.55
CA ALA A 64 -24.61 1.05 1.93
C ALA A 64 -24.82 1.49 0.47
N SER A 65 -25.91 1.06 -0.20
CA SER A 65 -26.28 1.60 -1.52
C SER A 65 -26.95 2.97 -1.43
N GLY A 66 -27.65 3.24 -0.33
CA GLY A 66 -28.34 4.50 -0.09
C GLY A 66 -27.43 5.59 0.51
N PHE A 67 -26.37 5.19 1.22
CA PHE A 67 -25.46 6.12 1.89
C PHE A 67 -24.00 5.69 1.71
N PRO A 68 -23.14 6.50 1.04
CA PRO A 68 -21.74 6.16 0.85
C PRO A 68 -21.00 5.93 2.17
N LEU A 69 -20.29 4.82 2.27
CA LEU A 69 -19.53 4.49 3.49
C LEU A 69 -18.37 5.47 3.75
N SER A 70 -17.82 6.10 2.71
CA SER A 70 -16.84 7.18 2.86
C SER A 70 -17.37 8.30 3.75
N ASP A 71 -18.62 8.72 3.51
CA ASP A 71 -19.24 9.87 4.16
C ASP A 71 -19.62 9.50 5.60
N LEU A 72 -20.07 8.25 5.79
CA LEU A 72 -20.33 7.70 7.12
C LEU A 72 -19.07 7.68 7.97
N ILE A 73 -17.97 7.18 7.42
CA ILE A 73 -16.69 7.10 8.13
C ILE A 73 -16.15 8.51 8.42
N ALA A 74 -16.26 9.45 7.48
CA ALA A 74 -15.88 10.84 7.68
C ALA A 74 -16.69 11.49 8.82
N PHE A 75 -18.01 11.29 8.83
CA PHE A 75 -18.87 11.74 9.91
C PHE A 75 -18.47 11.14 11.27
N LEU A 76 -18.19 9.84 11.32
CA LEU A 76 -17.77 9.16 12.56
C LEU A 76 -16.42 9.67 13.07
N SER A 77 -15.50 9.98 12.15
CA SER A 77 -14.21 10.59 12.49
C SER A 77 -14.41 11.98 13.09
N GLN A 78 -15.19 12.85 12.42
CA GLN A 78 -15.47 14.21 12.88
C GLN A 78 -16.20 14.23 14.23
N ALA A 79 -17.15 13.32 14.43
CA ALA A 79 -17.88 13.16 15.68
C ALA A 79 -17.05 12.53 16.81
N ARG A 80 -15.79 12.16 16.54
CA ARG A 80 -14.90 11.39 17.45
C ARG A 80 -15.58 10.14 18.01
N TRP A 81 -16.38 9.48 17.17
CA TRP A 81 -17.16 8.34 17.59
C TRP A 81 -16.25 7.15 17.92
N SER A 82 -16.68 6.34 18.90
CA SER A 82 -15.95 5.13 19.33
C SER A 82 -16.87 3.91 19.27
N GLY A 83 -16.36 2.81 18.76
CA GLY A 83 -17.09 1.55 18.60
C GLY A 83 -16.67 0.82 17.33
N ILE A 84 -17.56 -0.03 16.80
CA ILE A 84 -17.28 -0.85 15.62
C ILE A 84 -18.25 -0.47 14.50
N LEU A 85 -17.71 -0.08 13.34
CA LEU A 85 -18.49 -0.04 12.09
C LEU A 85 -18.33 -1.39 11.40
N ARG A 86 -19.45 -2.10 11.22
CA ARG A 86 -19.51 -3.39 10.54
C ARG A 86 -20.32 -3.26 9.26
N VAL A 87 -19.80 -3.81 8.17
CA VAL A 87 -20.46 -3.81 6.86
C VAL A 87 -20.56 -5.25 6.39
N ARG A 88 -21.75 -5.62 5.92
CA ARG A 88 -22.07 -6.94 5.41
C ARG A 88 -22.58 -6.81 3.98
N THR A 89 -21.87 -7.41 3.06
CA THR A 89 -22.21 -7.45 1.63
C THR A 89 -22.38 -8.91 1.19
N PRO A 90 -22.89 -9.17 -0.04
CA PRO A 90 -22.88 -10.51 -0.61
C PRO A 90 -21.49 -11.13 -0.68
N GLY A 91 -20.45 -10.29 -0.79
CA GLY A 91 -19.04 -10.69 -0.89
C GLY A 91 -18.33 -10.90 0.45
N GLY A 92 -19.00 -10.73 1.59
CA GLY A 92 -18.41 -10.96 2.92
C GLY A 92 -18.78 -9.92 3.97
N GLU A 93 -18.20 -10.08 5.16
CA GLU A 93 -18.31 -9.18 6.30
C GLU A 93 -16.95 -8.55 6.62
N ARG A 94 -16.95 -7.21 6.71
CA ARG A 94 -15.79 -6.42 7.11
C ARG A 94 -16.16 -5.51 8.27
N SER A 95 -15.20 -5.18 9.12
CA SER A 95 -15.42 -4.18 10.16
C SER A 95 -14.17 -3.38 10.49
N ILE A 96 -14.37 -2.14 10.92
CA ILE A 96 -13.32 -1.30 11.49
C ILE A 96 -13.69 -0.94 12.93
N THR A 97 -12.67 -0.89 13.77
CA THR A 97 -12.78 -0.45 15.16
C THR A 97 -12.27 0.97 15.25
N LEU A 98 -13.13 1.88 15.70
CA LEU A 98 -12.87 3.31 15.84
C LEU A 98 -12.76 3.66 17.32
N ARG A 99 -11.78 4.49 17.68
CA ARG A 99 -11.67 5.11 19.00
C ARG A 99 -11.36 6.57 18.83
N GLU A 100 -12.21 7.42 19.39
CA GLU A 100 -12.12 8.89 19.28
C GLU A 100 -12.05 9.36 17.82
N GLY A 101 -12.75 8.65 16.92
CA GLY A 101 -12.75 8.93 15.49
C GLY A 101 -11.54 8.38 14.72
N GLU A 102 -10.61 7.67 15.37
CA GLU A 102 -9.42 7.09 14.75
C GLU A 102 -9.48 5.56 14.62
N VAL A 103 -8.91 5.02 13.55
CA VAL A 103 -8.91 3.57 13.30
C VAL A 103 -7.90 2.89 14.22
N ARG A 104 -8.39 1.94 15.03
CA ARG A 104 -7.59 1.10 15.93
C ARG A 104 -7.37 -0.31 15.42
N GLY A 105 -8.17 -0.74 14.45
CA GLY A 105 -8.04 -2.06 13.85
C GLY A 105 -9.13 -2.30 12.81
N ALA A 106 -8.94 -3.36 12.04
CA ALA A 106 -9.90 -3.82 11.05
C ALA A 106 -9.94 -5.34 11.03
N SER A 107 -11.08 -5.88 10.60
CA SER A 107 -11.26 -7.32 10.40
C SER A 107 -12.08 -7.58 9.15
N SER A 108 -11.84 -8.73 8.53
CA SER A 108 -12.47 -9.18 7.31
C SER A 108 -12.63 -10.70 7.38
N ASP A 109 -13.70 -11.23 6.82
CA ASP A 109 -13.89 -12.66 6.63
C ASP A 109 -13.21 -13.19 5.35
N ASP A 110 -12.76 -12.30 4.47
CA ASP A 110 -11.99 -12.64 3.28
C ASP A 110 -10.65 -13.31 3.69
N PRO A 111 -10.38 -14.55 3.25
CA PRO A 111 -9.11 -15.22 3.52
C PRO A 111 -7.89 -14.44 3.04
N ALA A 112 -8.00 -13.67 1.95
CA ALA A 112 -6.90 -12.87 1.40
C ALA A 112 -6.50 -11.70 2.30
N ASP A 113 -7.43 -11.21 3.12
CA ASP A 113 -7.21 -10.11 4.06
C ASP A 113 -6.59 -10.58 5.39
N ARG A 114 -6.34 -11.89 5.57
CA ARG A 114 -5.74 -12.43 6.80
C ARG A 114 -4.28 -12.00 6.92
N LEU A 115 -3.86 -11.62 8.13
CA LEU A 115 -2.49 -11.17 8.41
C LEU A 115 -1.42 -12.14 7.90
N GLY A 116 -1.62 -13.44 8.06
CA GLY A 116 -0.69 -14.46 7.54
C GLY A 116 -0.53 -14.42 6.01
N GLU A 117 -1.62 -14.18 5.28
CA GLU A 117 -1.58 -14.04 3.82
C GLU A 117 -0.89 -12.75 3.42
N VAL A 118 -1.19 -11.64 4.10
CA VAL A 118 -0.52 -10.34 3.90
C VAL A 118 0.99 -10.46 4.10
N LEU A 119 1.45 -11.12 5.18
CA LEU A 119 2.86 -11.36 5.46
C LEU A 119 3.58 -12.14 4.35
N ILE A 120 2.89 -13.08 3.71
CA ILE A 120 3.43 -13.91 2.62
C ILE A 120 3.40 -13.18 1.28
N ARG A 121 2.40 -12.33 1.07
CA ARG A 121 2.30 -11.42 -0.07
C ARG A 121 3.45 -10.42 -0.06
N LEU A 122 3.70 -9.78 1.08
CA LEU A 122 4.74 -8.78 1.26
C LEU A 122 6.16 -9.38 1.40
N GLY A 123 6.30 -10.71 1.34
CA GLY A 123 7.61 -11.38 1.33
C GLY A 123 8.29 -11.54 2.69
N TYR A 124 7.67 -11.10 3.78
CA TYR A 124 8.25 -11.18 5.13
C TYR A 124 8.33 -12.61 5.68
N VAL A 125 7.41 -13.48 5.26
CA VAL A 125 7.33 -14.87 5.75
C VAL A 125 7.12 -15.83 4.58
N LYS A 126 7.63 -17.06 4.69
CA LYS A 126 7.40 -18.14 3.71
C LYS A 126 6.21 -19.02 4.13
N ARG A 127 5.52 -19.63 3.16
CA ARG A 127 4.38 -20.53 3.43
C ARG A 127 4.65 -21.60 4.49
N PRO A 128 5.78 -22.34 4.45
CA PRO A 128 6.02 -23.38 5.44
C PRO A 128 6.16 -22.84 6.88
N GLN A 129 6.73 -21.64 7.04
CA GLN A 129 6.88 -20.99 8.34
C GLN A 129 5.52 -20.58 8.92
N LEU A 130 4.63 -20.05 8.08
CA LEU A 130 3.27 -19.70 8.50
C LEU A 130 2.47 -20.94 8.91
N GLU A 131 2.53 -22.01 8.11
CA GLU A 131 1.82 -23.27 8.37
C GLU A 131 2.31 -23.97 9.63
N GLU A 132 3.59 -23.85 9.97
CA GLU A 132 4.12 -24.31 11.25
C GLU A 132 3.48 -23.57 12.42
N VAL A 133 3.45 -22.24 12.38
CA VAL A 133 2.86 -21.44 13.46
C VAL A 133 1.35 -21.69 13.60
N LEU A 134 0.63 -21.81 12.49
CA LEU A 134 -0.82 -22.05 12.49
C LEU A 134 -1.21 -23.44 13.01
N ARG A 135 -0.28 -24.41 13.03
CA ARG A 135 -0.52 -25.71 13.69
C ARG A 135 -0.52 -25.62 15.21
N GLU A 136 0.20 -24.65 15.76
CA GLU A 136 0.41 -24.49 17.21
C GLU A 136 -0.45 -23.38 17.82
N GLN A 137 -0.82 -22.37 17.02
CA GLN A 137 -1.49 -21.15 17.49
C GLN A 137 -2.69 -20.79 16.62
N PRO A 138 -3.73 -20.17 17.21
CA PRO A 138 -4.85 -19.66 16.42
C PRO A 138 -4.41 -18.50 15.51
N PRO A 139 -5.11 -18.26 14.38
CA PRO A 139 -4.78 -17.18 13.45
C PRO A 139 -4.69 -15.79 14.10
N SER A 140 -5.44 -15.54 15.18
CA SER A 140 -5.41 -14.28 15.93
C SER A 140 -4.09 -14.00 16.64
N LYS A 141 -3.26 -15.02 16.88
CA LYS A 141 -1.95 -14.90 17.55
C LYS A 141 -0.77 -15.13 16.61
N VAL A 142 -1.03 -15.31 15.31
CA VAL A 142 0.00 -15.70 14.33
C VAL A 142 1.15 -14.69 14.26
N GLY A 143 0.85 -13.38 14.29
CA GLY A 143 1.86 -12.33 14.22
C GLY A 143 2.83 -12.38 15.41
N ARG A 144 2.29 -12.47 16.63
CA ARG A 144 3.10 -12.57 17.85
C ARG A 144 3.95 -13.84 17.85
N ALA A 145 3.37 -14.97 17.46
CA ALA A 145 4.08 -16.25 17.42
C ALA A 145 5.21 -16.27 16.37
N LEU A 146 5.03 -15.61 15.22
CA LEU A 146 6.09 -15.44 14.21
C LEU A 146 7.26 -14.61 14.74
N VAL A 147 6.99 -13.59 15.56
CA VAL A 147 8.02 -12.78 16.22
C VAL A 147 8.74 -13.60 17.30
N GLU A 148 7.99 -14.31 18.15
CA GLU A 148 8.56 -15.16 19.21
C GLU A 148 9.45 -16.29 18.66
N LYS A 149 9.11 -16.85 17.48
CA LYS A 149 9.94 -17.84 16.78
C LYS A 149 11.11 -17.22 15.98
N GLY A 150 11.22 -15.90 15.91
CA GLY A 150 12.29 -15.20 15.18
C GLY A 150 12.15 -15.19 13.66
N TYR A 151 11.00 -15.56 13.10
CA TYR A 151 10.74 -15.49 11.66
C TYR A 151 10.39 -14.08 11.17
N LEU A 152 9.97 -13.21 12.09
CA LEU A 152 9.52 -11.85 11.79
C LEU A 152 10.03 -10.88 12.86
N GLN A 153 10.44 -9.68 12.49
CA GLN A 153 10.77 -8.64 13.45
C GLN A 153 9.51 -7.90 13.90
N ALA A 154 9.48 -7.41 15.14
CA ALA A 154 8.32 -6.71 15.69
C ALA A 154 7.93 -5.45 14.88
N HIS A 155 8.92 -4.73 14.34
CA HIS A 155 8.67 -3.53 13.52
C HIS A 155 8.07 -3.89 12.15
N ASP A 156 8.47 -5.01 11.55
CA ASP A 156 7.90 -5.50 10.29
C ASP A 156 6.49 -6.02 10.47
N LEU A 157 6.21 -6.66 11.61
CA LEU A 157 4.84 -7.00 12.00
C LEU A 157 3.94 -5.75 12.04
N PHE A 158 4.41 -4.67 12.67
CA PHE A 158 3.65 -3.42 12.74
C PHE A 158 3.35 -2.84 11.35
N LYS A 159 4.34 -2.85 10.43
CA LYS A 159 4.14 -2.44 9.02
C LYS A 159 3.08 -3.30 8.33
N CYS A 160 3.15 -4.63 8.49
CA CYS A 160 2.21 -5.55 7.85
C CYS A 160 0.78 -5.41 8.38
N VAL A 161 0.61 -5.23 9.70
CA VAL A 161 -0.73 -5.01 10.27
C VAL A 161 -1.26 -3.65 9.84
N THR A 162 -0.43 -2.61 9.77
CA THR A 162 -0.84 -1.30 9.23
C THR A 162 -1.30 -1.42 7.78
N HIS A 163 -0.57 -2.16 6.95
CA HIS A 163 -0.95 -2.45 5.56
C HIS A 163 -2.30 -3.18 5.48
N GLN A 164 -2.46 -4.25 6.26
CA GLN A 164 -3.70 -5.04 6.33
C GLN A 164 -4.91 -4.15 6.72
N VAL A 165 -4.76 -3.30 7.74
CA VAL A 165 -5.82 -2.40 8.18
C VAL A 165 -6.19 -1.42 7.06
N SER A 166 -5.20 -0.85 6.38
CA SER A 166 -5.42 0.06 5.25
C SER A 166 -6.14 -0.62 4.08
N GLU A 167 -5.82 -1.87 3.75
CA GLU A 167 -6.49 -2.62 2.68
C GLU A 167 -7.96 -2.96 3.02
N ILE A 168 -8.21 -3.41 4.25
CA ILE A 168 -9.59 -3.69 4.70
C ILE A 168 -10.41 -2.40 4.75
N PHE A 169 -9.80 -1.31 5.23
CA PHE A 169 -10.43 0.01 5.24
C PHE A 169 -10.78 0.48 3.83
N HIS A 170 -9.84 0.36 2.89
CA HIS A 170 -10.09 0.71 1.49
C HIS A 170 -11.23 -0.11 0.90
N SER A 171 -11.24 -1.42 1.15
CA SER A 171 -12.30 -2.33 0.70
C SER A 171 -13.68 -1.95 1.25
N LEU A 172 -13.75 -1.46 2.50
CA LEU A 172 -14.97 -0.93 3.09
C LEU A 172 -15.45 0.34 2.38
N VAL A 173 -14.55 1.27 2.07
CA VAL A 173 -14.88 2.52 1.36
C VAL A 173 -15.41 2.25 -0.05
N LEU A 174 -14.93 1.18 -0.70
CA LEU A 174 -15.39 0.76 -2.03
C LEU A 174 -16.78 0.11 -2.04
N CYS A 175 -17.30 -0.33 -0.90
CA CYS A 175 -18.59 -1.02 -0.86
C CYS A 175 -19.74 -0.06 -1.23
N ARG A 176 -20.56 -0.46 -2.21
CA ARG A 176 -21.72 0.28 -2.73
C ARG A 176 -23.05 -0.45 -2.54
N GLU A 177 -23.03 -1.56 -1.81
CA GLU A 177 -24.17 -2.42 -1.57
C GLU A 177 -24.04 -3.12 -0.21
N GLY A 178 -25.15 -3.63 0.30
CA GLY A 178 -25.19 -4.36 1.57
C GLY A 178 -25.60 -3.47 2.74
N SER A 179 -25.54 -4.02 3.95
CA SER A 179 -25.98 -3.33 5.16
C SER A 179 -24.82 -2.98 6.05
N PHE A 180 -24.86 -1.80 6.67
CA PHE A 180 -23.91 -1.39 7.70
C PHE A 180 -24.58 -1.31 9.07
N PHE A 181 -23.78 -1.50 10.11
CA PHE A 181 -24.18 -1.46 11.51
C PHE A 181 -23.10 -0.74 12.33
N LEU A 182 -23.50 0.27 13.10
CA LEU A 182 -22.65 0.89 14.11
C LEU A 182 -22.97 0.21 15.43
N ILE A 183 -21.94 -0.37 16.03
CA ILE A 183 -22.03 -1.11 17.27
C ILE A 183 -21.27 -0.31 18.32
N ASP A 184 -22.00 0.24 19.28
CA ASP A 184 -21.43 0.78 20.50
C ASP A 184 -20.86 -0.39 21.30
N HIS A 185 -19.53 -0.41 21.43
CA HIS A 185 -18.78 -1.50 22.03
C HIS A 185 -17.63 -0.90 22.86
N PRO A 186 -17.57 -1.17 24.19
CA PRO A 186 -16.47 -0.72 25.02
C PRO A 186 -15.19 -1.39 24.56
N LEU A 187 -14.25 -0.59 24.07
CA LEU A 187 -12.96 -1.07 23.63
C LEU A 187 -12.08 -1.31 24.84
N GLU A 188 -11.61 -2.54 25.04
CA GLU A 188 -10.67 -2.83 26.12
C GLU A 188 -9.28 -2.25 25.80
N ASP A 189 -8.69 -1.52 26.75
CA ASP A 189 -7.38 -0.88 26.63
C ASP A 189 -6.17 -1.86 26.72
N LYS A 190 -6.43 -3.17 26.69
CA LYS A 190 -5.46 -4.18 27.14
C LYS A 190 -4.33 -4.49 26.16
N SER A 191 -4.24 -3.83 25.02
CA SER A 191 -3.15 -4.05 24.06
C SER A 191 -2.14 -2.89 24.07
N THR A 192 -0.97 -3.12 24.66
CA THR A 192 0.19 -2.21 24.64
C THR A 192 0.71 -1.90 23.23
N HIS A 193 0.17 -2.55 22.20
CA HIS A 193 0.55 -2.43 20.79
C HIS A 193 -0.67 -2.11 19.90
N SER A 194 -1.60 -1.28 20.39
CA SER A 194 -2.74 -0.88 19.55
C SER A 194 -2.27 0.05 18.44
N ILE A 195 -2.48 -0.35 17.19
CA ILE A 195 -2.29 0.53 16.04
C ILE A 195 -3.25 1.71 16.17
N GLN A 196 -2.79 2.88 15.76
CA GLN A 196 -3.61 4.08 15.64
C GLN A 196 -3.32 4.68 14.27
N LEU A 197 -4.29 4.61 13.37
CA LEU A 197 -4.19 5.20 12.04
C LEU A 197 -5.17 6.35 11.93
N SER A 198 -4.70 7.44 11.31
CA SER A 198 -5.57 8.57 11.02
C SER A 198 -6.68 8.15 10.06
N THR A 199 -7.93 8.23 10.51
CA THR A 199 -9.09 7.93 9.67
C THR A 199 -9.13 8.87 8.46
N GLN A 200 -8.77 10.14 8.66
CA GLN A 200 -8.70 11.12 7.56
C GLN A 200 -7.64 10.72 6.53
N SER A 201 -6.42 10.36 6.95
CA SER A 201 -5.38 9.92 6.00
C SER A 201 -5.79 8.66 5.24
N LEU A 202 -6.44 7.69 5.90
CA LEU A 202 -6.95 6.48 5.25
C LEU A 202 -8.08 6.77 4.25
N LEU A 203 -8.97 7.71 4.56
CA LEU A 203 -10.00 8.18 3.63
C LEU A 203 -9.37 8.84 2.42
N MET A 204 -8.43 9.76 2.61
CA MET A 204 -7.77 10.46 1.51
C MET A 204 -6.98 9.50 0.61
N ASP A 205 -6.24 8.54 1.18
CA ASP A 205 -5.58 7.49 0.41
C ASP A 205 -6.58 6.65 -0.38
N SER A 206 -7.71 6.30 0.22
CA SER A 206 -8.76 5.52 -0.43
C SER A 206 -9.42 6.26 -1.60
N ILE A 207 -9.73 7.55 -1.42
CA ILE A 207 -10.30 8.41 -2.47
C ILE A 207 -9.30 8.56 -3.61
N ARG A 208 -8.02 8.83 -3.30
CA ARG A 208 -6.95 8.88 -4.32
C ARG A 208 -6.87 7.58 -5.12
N LYS A 209 -6.90 6.43 -4.45
CA LYS A 209 -6.90 5.11 -5.11
C LYS A 209 -8.13 4.90 -6.00
N ILE A 210 -9.31 5.37 -5.59
CA ILE A 210 -10.52 5.32 -6.43
C ILE A 210 -10.32 6.13 -7.72
N ASP A 211 -9.79 7.34 -7.61
CA ASP A 211 -9.56 8.22 -8.75
C ASP A 211 -8.47 7.67 -9.70
N GLU A 212 -7.37 7.17 -9.12
CA GLU A 212 -6.29 6.48 -9.86
C GLU A 212 -6.86 5.25 -10.60
N MET A 213 -7.65 4.42 -9.92
CA MET A 213 -8.28 3.26 -10.55
C MET A 213 -9.21 3.68 -11.68
N ALA A 214 -10.05 4.70 -11.49
CA ALA A 214 -10.90 5.24 -12.54
C ALA A 214 -10.10 5.73 -13.75
N HIS A 215 -8.93 6.32 -13.53
CA HIS A 215 -7.99 6.67 -14.60
C HIS A 215 -7.44 5.41 -15.31
N PHE A 216 -6.97 4.41 -14.56
CA PHE A 216 -6.45 3.15 -15.14
C PHE A 216 -7.50 2.43 -15.97
N ARG A 217 -8.77 2.44 -15.53
CA ARG A 217 -9.90 1.82 -16.24
C ARG A 217 -10.17 2.39 -17.62
N LYS A 218 -9.72 3.62 -17.92
CA LYS A 218 -9.81 4.19 -19.29
C LYS A 218 -9.00 3.37 -20.30
N ARG A 219 -7.91 2.74 -19.87
CA ARG A 219 -7.04 1.91 -20.71
C ARG A 219 -7.15 0.42 -20.42
N ILE A 220 -7.52 0.05 -19.19
CA ILE A 220 -7.75 -1.32 -18.72
C ILE A 220 -9.22 -1.47 -18.27
N PRO A 221 -10.19 -1.58 -19.21
CA PRO A 221 -11.62 -1.56 -18.88
C PRO A 221 -12.07 -2.51 -17.76
N HIS A 222 -11.48 -3.71 -17.69
CA HIS A 222 -11.80 -4.69 -16.65
C HIS A 222 -10.64 -5.67 -16.42
N GLY A 223 -10.61 -6.33 -15.26
CA GLY A 223 -9.53 -7.26 -14.88
C GLY A 223 -9.47 -8.59 -15.65
N ARG A 224 -10.45 -8.86 -16.52
CA ARG A 224 -10.49 -10.10 -17.34
C ARG A 224 -9.70 -10.02 -18.66
N LEU A 225 -8.98 -8.92 -18.90
CA LEU A 225 -8.14 -8.78 -20.09
C LEU A 225 -6.85 -9.57 -19.93
N TYR A 226 -6.43 -10.22 -21.01
CA TYR A 226 -5.15 -10.93 -21.08
C TYR A 226 -4.01 -9.94 -21.24
N VAL A 227 -2.93 -10.16 -20.49
CA VAL A 227 -1.76 -9.28 -20.49
C VAL A 227 -0.57 -10.00 -21.13
N GLY A 228 -0.15 -9.50 -22.28
CA GLY A 228 0.98 -10.02 -23.05
C GLY A 228 2.25 -9.21 -22.87
N LYS A 229 3.39 -9.89 -23.01
CA LYS A 229 4.71 -9.26 -23.05
C LYS A 229 5.03 -8.79 -24.47
N LYS A 230 5.30 -7.50 -24.63
CA LYS A 230 5.68 -6.89 -25.93
C LYS A 230 7.20 -6.81 -26.10
N ARG A 231 7.92 -6.47 -25.03
CA ARG A 231 9.39 -6.41 -25.01
C ARG A 231 9.92 -6.85 -23.63
N PRO A 232 11.17 -7.36 -23.56
CA PRO A 232 11.83 -7.63 -22.28
C PRO A 232 12.06 -6.33 -21.49
N SER A 233 12.37 -6.49 -20.20
CA SER A 233 12.83 -5.38 -19.38
C SER A 233 14.06 -4.74 -20.00
N ASP A 234 14.13 -3.43 -19.92
CA ASP A 234 15.30 -2.64 -20.32
C ASP A 234 16.19 -2.29 -19.12
N GLY A 235 15.94 -2.87 -17.94
CA GLY A 235 16.71 -2.66 -16.71
C GLY A 235 16.28 -1.44 -15.88
N LYS A 236 15.33 -0.63 -16.38
CA LYS A 236 14.89 0.62 -15.73
C LYS A 236 13.56 0.51 -14.99
N LEU A 237 12.93 -0.65 -15.05
CA LEU A 237 11.64 -0.89 -14.42
C LEU A 237 11.82 -1.01 -12.91
N GLU A 238 10.82 -0.59 -12.14
CA GLU A 238 10.81 -0.83 -10.69
C GLU A 238 10.75 -2.35 -10.40
N GLU A 239 11.22 -2.80 -9.23
CA GLU A 239 11.29 -4.23 -8.88
C GLU A 239 9.94 -4.95 -9.08
N ASP A 240 8.84 -4.31 -8.68
CA ASP A 240 7.49 -4.84 -8.86
C ASP A 240 7.06 -4.89 -10.33
N GLU A 241 7.48 -3.92 -11.15
CA GLU A 241 7.21 -3.87 -12.58
C GLU A 241 7.97 -4.97 -13.33
N ASP A 242 9.24 -5.17 -12.98
CA ASP A 242 10.07 -6.24 -13.52
C ASP A 242 9.55 -7.63 -13.14
N ARG A 243 9.16 -7.80 -11.88
CA ARG A 243 8.56 -9.04 -11.39
C ARG A 243 7.27 -9.35 -12.14
N VAL A 244 6.39 -8.37 -12.34
CA VAL A 244 5.14 -8.56 -13.08
C VAL A 244 5.41 -8.80 -14.57
N LEU A 245 6.33 -8.06 -15.19
CA LEU A 245 6.74 -8.24 -16.59
C LEU A 245 7.32 -9.63 -16.85
N ALA A 246 8.06 -10.20 -15.90
CA ALA A 246 8.58 -11.56 -15.97
C ALA A 246 7.46 -12.63 -15.96
N LEU A 247 6.32 -12.33 -15.35
CA LEU A 247 5.16 -13.23 -15.28
C LEU A 247 4.22 -13.12 -16.50
N LEU A 248 4.41 -12.12 -17.36
CA LEU A 248 3.60 -11.91 -18.56
C LEU A 248 3.90 -12.96 -19.62
N ASN A 249 2.91 -13.81 -19.90
CA ASN A 249 2.97 -14.85 -20.94
C ASN A 249 1.85 -14.71 -21.98
N GLY A 250 0.97 -13.69 -21.84
CA GLY A 250 -0.17 -13.50 -22.76
C GLY A 250 -1.34 -14.45 -22.54
N GLN A 251 -1.21 -15.43 -21.64
CA GLN A 251 -2.24 -16.43 -21.34
C GLN A 251 -2.98 -16.15 -20.02
N ARG A 252 -2.43 -15.28 -19.18
CA ARG A 252 -3.05 -14.90 -17.91
C ARG A 252 -3.83 -13.60 -18.06
N THR A 253 -5.00 -13.56 -17.44
CA THR A 253 -5.74 -12.31 -17.25
C THR A 253 -5.06 -11.43 -16.20
N LEU A 254 -5.40 -10.15 -16.16
CA LEU A 254 -4.89 -9.22 -15.15
C LEU A 254 -5.16 -9.71 -13.71
N LEU A 255 -6.34 -10.28 -13.46
CA LEU A 255 -6.68 -10.85 -12.15
C LEU A 255 -5.82 -12.06 -11.79
N GLU A 256 -5.65 -13.01 -12.72
CA GLU A 256 -4.79 -14.18 -12.51
C GLU A 256 -3.33 -13.81 -12.32
N LEU A 257 -2.88 -12.79 -13.04
CA LEU A 257 -1.56 -12.19 -12.88
C LEU A 257 -1.40 -11.60 -11.48
N GLY A 258 -2.40 -10.87 -10.98
CA GLY A 258 -2.43 -10.35 -9.61
C GLY A 258 -2.31 -11.46 -8.57
N HIS A 259 -3.10 -12.52 -8.71
CA HIS A 259 -2.99 -13.70 -7.83
C HIS A 259 -1.60 -14.34 -7.87
N THR A 260 -1.02 -14.51 -9.06
CA THR A 260 0.30 -15.13 -9.24
C THR A 260 1.42 -14.25 -8.67
N ALA A 261 1.34 -12.93 -8.91
CA ALA A 261 2.26 -11.93 -8.41
C ALA A 261 2.04 -11.61 -6.92
N LYS A 262 0.99 -12.18 -6.31
CA LYS A 262 0.49 -11.85 -4.97
C LYS A 262 0.29 -10.34 -4.81
N LEU A 263 -0.33 -9.67 -5.78
CA LEU A 263 -0.65 -8.25 -5.70
C LEU A 263 -2.16 -8.07 -5.55
N SER A 264 -2.59 -6.97 -4.91
CA SER A 264 -4.00 -6.58 -4.93
C SER A 264 -4.43 -6.23 -6.37
N GLU A 265 -5.73 -6.23 -6.65
CA GLU A 265 -6.23 -5.81 -7.97
C GLU A 265 -5.76 -4.37 -8.30
N PHE A 266 -5.75 -3.49 -7.31
CA PHE A 266 -5.27 -2.12 -7.49
C PHE A 266 -3.80 -2.09 -7.90
N ASP A 267 -2.93 -2.78 -7.16
CA ASP A 267 -1.49 -2.74 -7.39
C ASP A 267 -1.10 -3.39 -8.72
N VAL A 268 -1.69 -4.55 -9.05
CA VAL A 268 -1.41 -5.20 -10.34
C VAL A 268 -1.91 -4.35 -11.51
N THR A 269 -3.06 -3.69 -11.37
CA THR A 269 -3.60 -2.80 -12.42
C THR A 269 -2.69 -1.60 -12.62
N LYS A 270 -2.21 -0.99 -11.53
CA LYS A 270 -1.26 0.13 -11.56
C LYS A 270 0.05 -0.24 -12.25
N VAL A 271 0.64 -1.37 -11.87
CA VAL A 271 1.88 -1.88 -12.48
C VAL A 271 1.67 -2.16 -13.97
N VAL A 272 0.62 -2.88 -14.35
CA VAL A 272 0.34 -3.17 -15.77
C VAL A 272 0.04 -1.89 -16.56
N PHE A 273 -0.64 -0.91 -15.97
CA PHE A 273 -0.88 0.37 -16.60
C PHE A 273 0.43 1.09 -16.96
N ARG A 274 1.39 1.16 -16.03
CA ARG A 274 2.72 1.72 -16.28
C ARG A 274 3.49 0.92 -17.34
N LEU A 275 3.43 -0.41 -17.30
CA LEU A 275 4.03 -1.26 -18.33
C LEU A 275 3.42 -1.03 -19.73
N LEU A 276 2.13 -0.69 -19.81
CA LEU A 276 1.47 -0.31 -21.07
C LEU A 276 1.90 1.07 -21.55
N GLU A 277 2.09 2.04 -20.66
CA GLU A 277 2.62 3.37 -20.98
C GLU A 277 4.06 3.29 -21.48
N GLY A 278 4.90 2.50 -20.81
CA GLY A 278 6.26 2.20 -21.25
C GLY A 278 6.35 1.25 -22.45
N GLY A 279 5.23 0.74 -22.97
CA GLY A 279 5.21 -0.13 -24.15
C GLY A 279 5.80 -1.53 -23.94
N PHE A 280 5.96 -1.98 -22.69
CA PHE A 280 6.44 -3.32 -22.31
C PHE A 280 5.34 -4.37 -22.36
N ALA A 281 4.10 -3.99 -22.10
CA ALA A 281 2.94 -4.86 -22.11
C ALA A 281 1.98 -4.53 -23.26
N LEU A 282 1.07 -5.45 -23.53
CA LEU A 282 -0.08 -5.25 -24.40
C LEU A 282 -1.31 -5.96 -23.83
N LEU A 283 -2.50 -5.43 -24.12
CA LEU A 283 -3.77 -6.01 -23.70
C LEU A 283 -4.45 -6.74 -24.86
N SER A 284 -5.14 -7.82 -24.55
CA SER A 284 -5.97 -8.57 -25.50
C SER A 284 -7.23 -9.10 -24.82
N GLU A 285 -8.34 -9.18 -25.57
CA GLU A 285 -9.56 -9.83 -25.11
C GLU A 285 -9.48 -11.36 -25.16
N LYS A 286 -8.56 -11.89 -25.97
CA LYS A 286 -8.31 -13.33 -26.12
C LYS A 286 -6.90 -13.67 -25.64
N PRO A 287 -6.65 -14.91 -25.16
CA PRO A 287 -5.30 -15.36 -24.88
C PRO A 287 -4.41 -15.12 -26.10
N LEU A 288 -3.29 -14.48 -25.89
CA LEU A 288 -2.27 -14.34 -26.91
C LEU A 288 -1.60 -15.71 -27.02
N VAL A 289 -1.81 -16.39 -28.15
CA VAL A 289 -1.14 -17.66 -28.43
C VAL A 289 0.36 -17.39 -28.34
N ALA A 290 1.05 -18.13 -27.47
CA ALA A 290 2.50 -18.09 -27.41
C ALA A 290 3.02 -18.37 -28.83
N SER A 291 3.71 -17.41 -29.44
CA SER A 291 4.70 -17.77 -30.45
C SER A 291 5.59 -18.83 -29.81
N PRO A 292 5.79 -20.00 -30.45
CA PRO A 292 6.51 -21.08 -29.82
C PRO A 292 7.88 -20.56 -29.40
N GLU A 293 8.26 -20.89 -28.16
CA GLU A 293 9.62 -20.72 -27.67
C GLU A 293 10.58 -21.16 -28.77
N LEU A 294 11.40 -20.22 -29.25
CA LEU A 294 12.51 -20.51 -30.13
C LEU A 294 13.41 -21.50 -29.40
N GLU A 295 13.33 -22.77 -29.80
CA GLU A 295 14.34 -23.77 -29.53
C GLU A 295 15.72 -23.17 -29.83
N LEU A 296 16.58 -23.20 -28.82
CA LEU A 296 17.98 -22.84 -28.89
C LEU A 296 18.65 -23.61 -30.05
N SER A 297 18.87 -22.92 -31.17
CA SER A 297 19.77 -23.37 -32.23
C SER A 297 21.11 -22.62 -32.11
N PRO A 298 22.24 -23.29 -32.39
CA PRO A 298 23.59 -22.79 -32.05
C PRO A 298 23.98 -21.55 -32.89
N PRO A 299 24.92 -20.72 -32.40
CA PRO A 299 25.25 -19.46 -33.05
C PRO A 299 26.09 -19.70 -34.31
N THR A 300 25.69 -19.10 -35.42
CA THR A 300 26.60 -18.79 -36.54
C THR A 300 26.62 -17.26 -36.74
N PRO A 301 27.74 -16.70 -37.25
CA PRO A 301 28.24 -15.40 -36.82
C PRO A 301 27.45 -14.24 -37.44
N ALA A 302 27.10 -13.27 -36.59
CA ALA A 302 26.48 -12.02 -36.97
C ALA A 302 27.42 -11.17 -37.85
N TRP A 303 26.90 -10.68 -38.98
CA TRP A 303 27.44 -9.49 -39.60
C TRP A 303 27.09 -8.25 -38.77
N PRO A 304 27.97 -7.24 -38.70
CA PRO A 304 27.80 -6.10 -37.81
C PRO A 304 26.71 -5.17 -38.35
N ILE A 305 25.62 -5.02 -37.60
CA ILE A 305 24.70 -3.90 -37.72
C ILE A 305 25.30 -2.76 -36.87
N PRO A 306 25.41 -1.52 -37.37
CA PRO A 306 25.95 -0.43 -36.58
C PRO A 306 25.01 -0.14 -35.41
N ALA A 307 25.52 -0.26 -34.19
CA ALA A 307 24.83 0.19 -33.00
C ALA A 307 24.70 1.72 -33.04
N VAL A 308 23.49 2.21 -33.32
CA VAL A 308 23.14 3.58 -32.94
C VAL A 308 23.00 3.58 -31.42
N ARG A 309 24.07 4.02 -30.74
CA ARG A 309 24.05 4.30 -29.31
C ARG A 309 23.14 5.53 -29.08
N PRO A 310 22.15 5.50 -28.18
CA PRO A 310 21.70 6.74 -27.59
C PRO A 310 22.89 7.31 -26.81
N GLU A 311 23.20 8.58 -27.04
CA GLU A 311 24.32 9.29 -26.40
C GLU A 311 24.23 9.12 -24.88
N GLY A 312 25.26 8.50 -24.29
CA GLY A 312 25.30 8.20 -22.86
C GLY A 312 25.36 9.48 -22.05
N VAL A 313 24.53 9.58 -21.01
CA VAL A 313 24.63 10.66 -20.02
C VAL A 313 26.02 10.60 -19.38
N ASP A 314 26.74 11.71 -19.43
CA ASP A 314 28.04 11.81 -18.80
C ASP A 314 27.86 11.86 -17.27
N HIS A 315 28.47 10.93 -16.54
CA HIS A 315 28.53 10.94 -15.07
C HIS A 315 28.97 12.28 -14.48
N ARG A 316 29.74 13.08 -15.23
CA ARG A 316 30.11 14.45 -14.85
C ARG A 316 28.93 15.41 -14.82
N GLU A 317 27.97 15.24 -15.74
CA GLU A 317 26.74 16.03 -15.78
C GLU A 317 25.86 15.70 -14.57
N VAL A 318 25.76 14.41 -14.22
CA VAL A 318 25.06 13.95 -13.01
C VAL A 318 25.60 14.63 -11.76
N VAL A 319 26.93 14.58 -11.56
CA VAL A 319 27.59 15.22 -10.42
C VAL A 319 27.29 16.73 -10.34
N ARG A 320 27.35 17.44 -11.47
CA ARG A 320 27.10 18.88 -11.51
C ARG A 320 25.67 19.24 -11.14
N VAL A 321 24.68 18.50 -11.63
CA VAL A 321 23.28 18.76 -11.31
C VAL A 321 23.00 18.49 -9.83
N PHE A 322 23.49 17.36 -9.29
CA PHE A 322 23.30 17.06 -7.86
C PHE A 322 23.99 18.07 -6.96
N ASN A 323 25.22 18.49 -7.27
CA ASN A 323 25.89 19.56 -6.52
C ASN A 323 25.13 20.90 -6.60
N ARG A 324 24.48 21.20 -7.72
CA ARG A 324 23.61 22.37 -7.82
C ARG A 324 22.37 22.25 -6.93
N ILE A 325 21.76 21.06 -6.88
CA ILE A 325 20.60 20.77 -6.01
C ILE A 325 21.00 20.89 -4.54
N PHE A 326 22.12 20.28 -4.12
CA PHE A 326 22.55 20.34 -2.73
C PHE A 326 22.86 21.77 -2.28
N ARG A 327 23.48 22.57 -3.16
CA ARG A 327 23.70 24.00 -2.91
C ARG A 327 22.39 24.76 -2.76
N GLU A 328 21.41 24.51 -3.62
CA GLU A 328 20.09 25.17 -3.55
C GLU A 328 19.38 24.88 -2.23
N ILE A 329 19.42 23.63 -1.75
CA ILE A 329 18.85 23.22 -0.46
C ILE A 329 19.57 23.93 0.68
N ARG A 330 20.91 23.92 0.68
CA ARG A 330 21.73 24.61 1.68
C ARG A 330 21.47 26.11 1.70
N ASP A 331 21.41 26.75 0.54
CA ASP A 331 21.20 28.19 0.41
C ASP A 331 19.80 28.61 0.92
N GLU A 332 18.78 27.75 0.77
CA GLU A 332 17.46 28.00 1.36
C GLU A 332 17.51 27.93 2.89
N VAL A 333 18.17 26.92 3.45
CA VAL A 333 18.35 26.78 4.91
C VAL A 333 19.24 27.90 5.48
N ALA A 334 20.22 28.36 4.72
CA ALA A 334 21.10 29.47 5.10
C ALA A 334 20.35 30.80 5.28
N ARG A 335 19.21 31.00 4.59
CA ARG A 335 18.36 32.20 4.80
C ARG A 335 17.76 32.25 6.20
N GLN A 336 17.63 31.10 6.87
CA GLN A 336 17.20 31.00 8.26
C GLN A 336 18.38 31.02 9.26
N GLY A 337 19.63 31.12 8.77
CA GLY A 337 20.84 31.19 9.60
C GLY A 337 21.26 29.85 10.23
N MET A 338 20.75 28.72 9.73
CA MET A 338 20.96 27.38 10.31
C MET A 338 21.86 26.47 9.45
N ASP A 339 22.59 27.01 8.48
CA ASP A 339 23.39 26.22 7.52
C ASP A 339 24.54 25.44 8.17
N GLY A 340 25.16 25.99 9.22
CA GLY A 340 26.23 25.30 9.96
C GLY A 340 25.77 23.99 10.63
N GLU A 341 24.65 24.02 11.34
CA GLU A 341 24.07 22.84 12.01
C GLU A 341 23.55 21.83 10.98
N PHE A 342 22.94 22.33 9.90
CA PHE A 342 22.45 21.54 8.79
C PHE A 342 23.56 20.71 8.12
N ILE A 343 24.70 21.34 7.77
CA ILE A 343 25.83 20.64 7.16
C ILE A 343 26.52 19.68 8.14
N ALA A 344 26.65 20.07 9.41
CA ALA A 344 27.21 19.18 10.43
C ALA A 344 26.38 17.90 10.61
N SER A 345 25.05 18.03 10.60
CA SER A 345 24.11 16.91 10.69
C SER A 345 24.19 16.01 9.45
N ALA A 346 24.27 16.59 8.25
CA ALA A 346 24.43 15.84 7.01
C ALA A 346 25.74 15.05 6.96
N ASN A 347 26.86 15.66 7.35
CA ASN A 347 28.17 14.99 7.38
C ASN A 347 28.23 13.88 8.44
N ALA A 348 27.57 14.06 9.60
CA ALA A 348 27.46 13.00 10.60
C ALA A 348 26.68 11.77 10.05
N ALA A 349 25.61 12.01 9.29
CA ALA A 349 24.81 10.95 8.68
C ALA A 349 25.55 10.25 7.51
N LEU A 350 26.38 10.98 6.75
CA LEU A 350 27.27 10.41 5.72
C LEU A 350 28.31 9.47 6.34
N SER A 351 28.97 9.92 7.42
CA SER A 351 30.00 9.15 8.12
C SER A 351 29.44 7.86 8.76
N GLY A 352 28.20 7.90 9.26
CA GLY A 352 27.52 6.75 9.84
C GLY A 352 26.95 5.73 8.84
N GLN A 353 27.13 5.93 7.52
CA GLN A 353 26.47 5.14 6.45
C GLN A 353 24.93 5.12 6.57
N ALA A 354 24.33 6.09 7.26
CA ALA A 354 22.89 6.15 7.48
C ALA A 354 22.13 6.61 6.23
N LEU A 355 22.83 7.31 5.32
CA LEU A 355 22.23 7.95 4.14
C LEU A 355 22.20 7.05 2.91
N SER A 356 23.23 6.26 2.70
CA SER A 356 23.29 5.33 1.58
C SER A 356 24.28 4.22 1.89
N SER A 357 23.92 2.99 1.56
CA SER A 357 24.82 1.83 1.63
C SER A 357 25.80 1.78 0.45
N SER A 358 25.78 2.77 -0.44
CA SER A 358 26.66 2.82 -1.60
C SER A 358 28.11 3.09 -1.20
N PRO A 359 29.08 2.26 -1.64
CA PRO A 359 30.49 2.44 -1.33
C PRO A 359 31.09 3.70 -1.96
N VAL A 360 30.39 4.35 -2.90
CA VAL A 360 30.86 5.55 -3.61
C VAL A 360 30.87 6.78 -2.71
N LEU A 361 29.98 6.83 -1.71
CA LEU A 361 29.88 7.96 -0.78
C LEU A 361 30.73 7.76 0.48
N ALA A 362 31.36 6.60 0.64
CA ALA A 362 32.16 6.28 1.81
C ALA A 362 33.37 7.23 1.94
N GLY A 363 33.43 7.98 3.04
CA GLY A 363 34.51 8.93 3.32
C GLY A 363 34.45 10.23 2.51
N LEU A 364 33.29 10.57 1.93
CA LEU A 364 33.02 11.87 1.33
C LEU A 364 32.16 12.72 2.26
N ASP A 365 32.52 13.99 2.37
CA ASP A 365 31.79 14.98 3.16
C ASP A 365 31.32 16.14 2.26
N LEU A 366 30.21 16.75 2.63
CA LEU A 366 29.76 18.02 2.07
C LEU A 366 30.66 19.15 2.57
N THR A 367 31.03 20.04 1.64
CA THR A 367 31.74 21.28 1.96
C THR A 367 30.83 22.27 2.69
N ALA A 368 31.39 23.39 3.17
CA ALA A 368 30.60 24.47 3.78
C ALA A 368 29.54 25.05 2.82
N GLU A 369 29.76 24.92 1.51
CA GLU A 369 28.80 25.31 0.48
C GLU A 369 27.67 24.29 0.26
N GLY A 370 27.69 23.17 0.98
CA GLY A 370 26.72 22.08 0.87
C GLY A 370 26.90 21.24 -0.38
N THR A 371 28.12 21.08 -0.89
CA THR A 371 28.39 20.30 -2.12
C THR A 371 29.48 19.25 -1.91
N PHE A 372 29.53 18.21 -2.74
CA PHE A 372 30.68 17.32 -2.79
C PHE A 372 31.77 17.87 -3.72
N SER A 373 33.04 17.57 -3.42
CA SER A 373 34.13 17.79 -4.36
C SER A 373 33.90 16.95 -5.63
N GLU A 374 33.68 17.62 -6.77
CA GLU A 374 33.41 16.93 -8.05
C GLU A 374 34.50 15.90 -8.38
N GLN A 375 35.76 16.28 -8.17
CA GLN A 375 36.90 15.42 -8.46
C GLN A 375 36.89 14.16 -7.59
N ARG A 376 36.73 14.30 -6.27
CA ARG A 376 36.72 13.14 -5.36
C ARG A 376 35.54 12.22 -5.61
N LEU A 377 34.38 12.79 -5.92
CA LEU A 377 33.16 12.03 -6.19
C LEU A 377 33.26 11.24 -7.51
N ILE A 378 33.86 11.84 -8.55
CA ILE A 378 34.14 11.15 -9.83
C ILE A 378 35.20 10.04 -9.63
N GLU A 379 36.28 10.32 -8.90
CA GLU A 379 37.31 9.32 -8.58
C GLU A 379 36.74 8.15 -7.76
N ALA A 380 35.84 8.42 -6.82
CA ALA A 380 35.17 7.40 -6.02
C ALA A 380 34.20 6.55 -6.87
N PHE A 381 33.49 7.18 -7.82
CA PHE A 381 32.62 6.49 -8.77
C PHE A 381 33.43 5.55 -9.67
N GLU A 382 34.51 6.04 -10.30
CA GLU A 382 35.33 5.21 -11.20
C GLU A 382 36.01 4.06 -10.45
N ARG A 383 36.43 4.28 -9.19
CA ARG A 383 37.02 3.24 -8.34
C ARG A 383 36.05 2.09 -8.03
N HIS A 384 34.77 2.39 -7.84
CA HIS A 384 33.74 1.40 -7.47
C HIS A 384 32.82 1.03 -8.65
N ARG A 385 33.12 1.51 -9.86
CA ARG A 385 32.27 1.34 -11.04
C ARG A 385 31.93 -0.12 -11.32
N THR A 386 32.86 -1.03 -11.12
CA THR A 386 32.68 -2.47 -11.35
C THR A 386 31.94 -3.18 -10.21
N SER A 387 31.90 -2.60 -9.01
CA SER A 387 31.17 -3.15 -7.85
C SER A 387 29.74 -2.61 -7.73
N LEU A 388 29.35 -1.64 -8.56
CA LEU A 388 28.02 -1.02 -8.58
C LEU A 388 26.98 -1.80 -9.44
N GLY A 389 27.30 -3.02 -9.85
CA GLY A 389 26.37 -3.88 -10.58
C GLY A 389 26.29 -3.58 -12.09
N SER A 390 25.18 -3.98 -12.72
CA SER A 390 24.98 -3.92 -14.17
C SER A 390 24.80 -2.49 -14.71
N GLU A 391 24.37 -1.54 -13.87
CA GLU A 391 24.17 -0.13 -14.23
C GLU A 391 24.85 0.83 -13.24
N PRO A 392 26.19 0.99 -13.32
CA PRO A 392 26.94 1.76 -12.33
C PRO A 392 26.47 3.21 -12.18
N LEU A 393 26.10 3.85 -13.30
CA LEU A 393 25.64 5.24 -13.31
C LEU A 393 24.30 5.41 -12.60
N ALA A 394 23.38 4.45 -12.73
CA ALA A 394 22.08 4.48 -12.06
C ALA A 394 22.25 4.32 -10.55
N SER A 395 23.06 3.35 -10.11
CA SER A 395 23.37 3.17 -8.69
C SER A 395 24.10 4.36 -8.08
N PHE A 396 24.97 5.03 -8.85
CA PHE A 396 25.62 6.27 -8.45
C PHE A 396 24.64 7.44 -8.31
N THR A 397 23.71 7.59 -9.27
CA THR A 397 22.64 8.60 -9.23
C THR A 397 21.71 8.35 -8.04
N GLN A 398 21.40 7.09 -7.75
CA GLN A 398 20.56 6.72 -6.61
C GLN A 398 21.23 7.12 -5.29
N ALA A 399 22.52 6.85 -5.12
CA ALA A 399 23.25 7.26 -3.93
C ALA A 399 23.21 8.78 -3.70
N LEU A 400 23.35 9.58 -4.77
CA LEU A 400 23.21 11.05 -4.69
C LEU A 400 21.76 11.48 -4.42
N SER A 401 20.78 10.72 -4.91
CA SER A 401 19.36 10.96 -4.64
C SER A 401 19.00 10.69 -3.18
N ASP A 402 19.59 9.67 -2.56
CA ASP A 402 19.39 9.37 -1.14
C ASP A 402 19.87 10.55 -0.27
N VAL A 403 21.06 11.10 -0.59
CA VAL A 403 21.57 12.32 0.07
C VAL A 403 20.63 13.50 -0.16
N MET A 404 20.13 13.70 -1.38
CA MET A 404 19.18 14.77 -1.69
C MET A 404 17.90 14.67 -0.85
N PHE A 405 17.30 13.48 -0.76
CA PHE A 405 16.05 13.29 -0.01
C PHE A 405 16.25 13.53 1.47
N PHE A 406 17.39 13.11 2.03
CA PHE A 406 17.71 13.41 3.41
C PHE A 406 17.88 14.91 3.66
N LEU A 407 18.60 15.61 2.79
CA LEU A 407 18.77 17.07 2.90
C LEU A 407 17.42 17.80 2.81
N LEU A 408 16.51 17.36 1.93
CA LEU A 408 15.16 17.89 1.85
C LEU A 408 14.34 17.60 3.11
N PHE A 409 14.42 16.39 3.64
CA PHE A 409 13.73 16.02 4.89
C PHE A 409 14.20 16.90 6.06
N GLN A 410 15.52 17.07 6.21
CA GLN A 410 16.09 17.95 7.22
C GLN A 410 15.71 19.42 7.00
N ALA A 411 15.67 19.87 5.74
CA ALA A 411 15.25 21.23 5.42
C ALA A 411 13.76 21.45 5.76
N GLY A 412 12.89 20.47 5.53
CA GLY A 412 11.47 20.55 5.86
C GLY A 412 11.19 20.74 7.36
N ASP A 413 12.05 20.20 8.23
CA ASP A 413 11.96 20.43 9.68
C ASP A 413 12.42 21.85 10.09
N LEU A 414 13.18 22.53 9.24
CA LEU A 414 13.78 23.85 9.52
C LEU A 414 13.11 25.01 8.75
N LEU A 415 12.31 24.71 7.73
CA LEU A 415 11.70 25.68 6.85
C LEU A 415 10.19 25.82 7.10
N GLU A 416 9.65 27.01 6.84
CA GLU A 416 8.20 27.23 6.82
C GLU A 416 7.57 26.48 5.63
N ALA A 417 6.33 26.00 5.78
CA ALA A 417 5.64 25.16 4.80
C ALA A 417 5.66 25.72 3.36
N ARG A 418 5.55 27.05 3.21
CA ARG A 418 5.61 27.70 1.89
C ARG A 418 7.01 27.64 1.26
N SER A 419 8.05 27.88 2.05
CA SER A 419 9.44 27.85 1.59
C SER A 419 9.87 26.41 1.26
N ASP A 420 9.39 25.43 2.01
CA ASP A 420 9.60 24.00 1.74
C ASP A 420 8.93 23.57 0.43
N GLU A 421 7.65 23.93 0.21
CA GLU A 421 6.95 23.65 -1.05
C GLU A 421 7.64 24.30 -2.27
N ASP A 422 8.09 25.55 -2.14
CA ASP A 422 8.79 26.26 -3.20
C ASP A 422 10.19 25.65 -3.46
N LEU A 423 10.90 25.19 -2.41
CA LEU A 423 12.17 24.48 -2.54
C LEU A 423 11.98 23.13 -3.26
N ALA A 424 10.98 22.33 -2.85
CA ALA A 424 10.66 21.06 -3.48
C ALA A 424 10.33 21.22 -4.97
N ARG A 425 9.62 22.30 -5.35
CA ARG A 425 9.34 22.62 -6.75
C ARG A 425 10.63 22.89 -7.54
N ARG A 426 11.52 23.75 -7.03
CA ARG A 426 12.80 24.09 -7.71
C ARG A 426 13.74 22.89 -7.83
N VAL A 427 13.80 22.06 -6.80
CA VAL A 427 14.59 20.82 -6.82
C VAL A 427 14.05 19.83 -7.86
N LYS A 428 12.73 19.71 -7.98
CA LYS A 428 12.08 18.90 -9.03
C LYS A 428 12.41 19.41 -10.43
N GLU A 429 12.41 20.73 -10.64
CA GLU A 429 12.81 21.34 -11.91
C GLU A 429 14.29 21.09 -12.24
N LEU A 430 15.20 21.30 -11.27
CA LEU A 430 16.63 21.02 -11.44
C LEU A 430 16.88 19.55 -11.78
N ARG A 431 16.20 18.63 -11.09
CA ARG A 431 16.31 17.19 -11.37
C ARG A 431 15.78 16.82 -12.76
N SER A 432 14.77 17.52 -13.28
CA SER A 432 14.24 17.26 -14.63
C SER A 432 15.22 17.61 -15.76
N THR A 433 16.28 18.39 -15.47
CA THR A 433 17.35 18.69 -16.44
C THR A 433 18.28 17.51 -16.69
N LEU A 434 18.32 16.53 -15.77
CA LEU A 434 19.04 15.28 -15.98
C LEU A 434 18.27 14.44 -16.99
N LYS A 435 18.81 14.34 -18.22
CA LYS A 435 18.32 13.40 -19.24
C LYS A 435 18.75 11.97 -18.90
N ILE A 436 18.48 11.50 -17.68
CA ILE A 436 18.76 10.12 -17.31
C ILE A 436 17.72 9.25 -18.04
N PRO A 437 18.17 8.24 -18.81
CA PRO A 437 17.29 7.42 -19.63
C PRO A 437 16.24 6.66 -18.83
#